data_AF-H0QHM3-F1
#
_entry.id   AF-H0QHM3-F1
#
_cell.length_a   1.000
_cell.length_b   1.000
_cell.length_c   1.000
_cell.angle_alpha   90.00
_cell.angle_beta   90.00
_cell.angle_gamma   90.00
#
_symmetry.space_group_name_H-M   'P 1'
#
loop_
_entity.id
_entity.type
_entity.pdbx_description
1 polymer ?
#
loop_
_entity_poly.entity_id
_entity_poly.type
_entity_poly.pdbx_seq_one_letter_code
_entity_poly.pdbx_strand_id
1 'polypeptide(L)'
;MLSMSAQHPRRKTPESIHAAMLPSACTLDAVSTAQRVDPYWDELWVPGSQANWTTAHAERYYRDHGAAPGVPQRLLMEQDEYLPLLTTNRGRVNRQNAWSVTHAYRTVTAEQLAAFTGCRTFLDYRSAPLAASFASDLIDFGWFPVPRRYAGIKPGRNILYRPAATEVYKLLIEPTLTGPESLTVTGGQPWSSGGQYDRHNVLAAEVALRAAEVLPIGTVLGETFASVDLLLGGGLGKTAKKPDNRRADGVIVRTDGLRIAYEITATASRGLESKVRRWAQALAAHPLETSGLVVVFIAAPHPDRKDGKNPLTALRNAISDVLREFPGTGSDSPAARIGVASWPDYFPARHEISELFFRLEADFAVGQGRGADKWVPRGLLDEQKFEPWKTFDATAIIDNAPLLGATPHWLREARKDYTPIIGSPMDRAGVSVPHPAPAKPNLTKGRALGAGVGSAEDTLLPRRLRIIG
;
A
#
# COMPACT_ATOMS: atom_id res chain seq x y z
N MET A 1 26.10 31.52 33.02
CA MET A 1 25.53 31.76 31.68
C MET A 1 24.80 30.50 31.24
N LEU A 2 23.47 30.50 31.38
CA LEU A 2 22.60 29.38 30.98
C LEU A 2 22.35 29.47 29.48
N SER A 3 22.81 28.47 28.73
CA SER A 3 22.54 28.31 27.30
C SER A 3 21.04 28.06 27.10
N MET A 4 20.32 29.09 26.61
CA MET A 4 18.97 28.91 26.10
C MET A 4 19.06 28.10 24.81
N SER A 5 18.72 26.82 24.88
CA SER A 5 18.42 25.98 23.72
C SER A 5 17.34 26.67 22.90
N ALA A 6 17.71 27.24 21.76
CA ALA A 6 16.78 27.79 20.78
C ALA A 6 15.79 26.69 20.35
N GLN A 7 14.59 26.71 20.93
CA GLN A 7 13.47 25.93 20.43
C GLN A 7 13.24 26.37 18.98
N HIS A 8 13.27 25.43 18.04
CA HIS A 8 12.93 25.75 16.67
C HIS A 8 11.49 26.26 16.63
N PRO A 9 11.21 27.37 15.93
CA PRO A 9 9.84 27.79 15.73
C PRO A 9 9.10 26.64 15.05
N ARG A 10 7.94 26.23 15.60
CA ARG A 10 6.95 25.49 14.81
C ARG A 10 6.80 26.26 13.49
N ARG A 11 6.82 25.57 12.35
CA ARG A 11 6.29 26.19 11.12
C ARG A 11 4.92 26.74 11.50
N LYS A 12 4.61 27.99 11.11
CA LYS A 12 3.25 28.53 11.26
C LYS A 12 2.30 27.44 10.78
N THR A 13 1.22 27.17 11.51
CA THR A 13 0.28 26.09 11.17
C THR A 13 0.02 26.15 9.67
N PRO A 14 0.47 25.15 8.89
CA PRO A 14 0.38 25.23 7.45
C PRO A 14 -1.09 25.32 7.07
N GLU A 15 -1.41 26.06 6.00
CA GLU A 15 -2.76 26.06 5.49
C GLU A 15 -3.17 24.62 5.18
N SER A 16 -4.39 24.27 5.57
CA SER A 16 -4.91 22.91 5.45
C SER A 16 -6.36 22.92 5.06
N ILE A 17 -6.77 21.83 4.42
CA ILE A 17 -8.11 21.64 3.90
C ILE A 17 -8.63 20.29 4.37
N HIS A 18 -9.89 20.26 4.77
CA HIS A 18 -10.55 18.99 5.11
C HIS A 18 -10.71 18.14 3.84
N ALA A 19 -10.38 16.85 3.92
CA ALA A 19 -10.37 15.93 2.78
C ALA A 19 -11.72 15.81 2.06
N ALA A 20 -12.84 16.04 2.77
CA ALA A 20 -14.17 16.07 2.16
C ALA A 20 -14.38 17.21 1.14
N MET A 21 -13.54 18.24 1.16
CA MET A 21 -13.57 19.34 0.19
C MET A 21 -12.66 19.08 -1.02
N LEU A 22 -11.90 17.98 -1.01
CA LEU A 22 -11.03 17.58 -2.11
C LEU A 22 -11.73 16.55 -2.99
N PRO A 23 -11.50 16.58 -4.32
CA PRO A 23 -11.81 15.44 -5.17
C PRO A 23 -11.04 14.20 -4.69
N SER A 24 -11.76 13.11 -4.44
CA SER A 24 -11.17 11.83 -4.06
C SER A 24 -11.04 10.92 -5.28
N ALA A 25 -9.86 10.38 -5.52
CA ALA A 25 -9.68 9.33 -6.52
C ALA A 25 -10.25 7.97 -6.07
N CYS A 26 -10.50 7.79 -4.76
CA CYS A 26 -11.11 6.57 -4.22
C CYS A 26 -12.59 6.52 -4.61
N THR A 27 -12.95 5.60 -5.51
CA THR A 27 -14.33 5.48 -6.00
C THR A 27 -15.29 4.89 -4.96
N LEU A 28 -14.78 4.34 -3.85
CA LEU A 28 -15.58 3.80 -2.75
C LEU A 28 -15.69 4.83 -1.63
N ASP A 29 -16.61 5.77 -1.78
CA ASP A 29 -16.80 6.92 -0.87
C ASP A 29 -16.82 6.55 0.62
N ALA A 30 -17.46 5.43 0.98
CA ALA A 30 -17.55 4.97 2.37
C ALA A 30 -16.21 4.71 3.08
N VAL A 31 -15.11 4.61 2.34
CA VAL A 31 -13.74 4.40 2.85
C VAL A 31 -12.71 5.35 2.21
N SER A 32 -13.17 6.46 1.62
CA SER A 32 -12.30 7.57 1.20
C SER A 32 -11.57 8.16 2.40
N THR A 33 -10.50 8.95 2.15
CA THR A 33 -9.73 9.64 3.20
C THR A 33 -10.62 10.48 4.12
N ALA A 34 -11.71 11.06 3.59
CA ALA A 34 -12.67 11.85 4.36
C ALA A 34 -13.62 11.03 5.25
N GLN A 35 -13.78 9.73 5.00
CA GLN A 35 -14.80 8.90 5.65
C GLN A 35 -14.23 7.79 6.53
N ARG A 36 -13.03 7.30 6.17
CA ARG A 36 -12.32 6.24 6.89
C ARG A 36 -11.82 6.74 8.25
N VAL A 37 -11.64 5.83 9.19
CA VAL A 37 -11.00 6.12 10.47
C VAL A 37 -9.58 6.64 10.23
N ASP A 38 -9.22 7.73 10.91
CA ASP A 38 -7.89 8.32 10.88
C ASP A 38 -6.98 7.61 11.89
N PRO A 39 -6.03 6.76 11.46
CA PRO A 39 -5.23 5.95 12.38
C PRO A 39 -4.42 6.75 13.40
N TYR A 40 -4.09 7.99 13.11
CA TYR A 40 -3.31 8.84 13.99
C TYR A 40 -4.19 9.65 14.94
N TRP A 41 -5.20 10.35 14.40
CA TRP A 41 -6.05 11.27 15.17
C TRP A 41 -7.23 10.59 15.86
N ASP A 42 -7.62 9.38 15.43
CA ASP A 42 -8.62 8.55 16.08
C ASP A 42 -8.05 7.64 17.17
N GLU A 43 -6.81 7.87 17.63
CA GLU A 43 -6.23 7.19 18.81
C GLU A 43 -6.34 5.66 18.75
N LEU A 44 -6.18 5.07 17.57
CA LEU A 44 -6.25 3.60 17.38
C LEU A 44 -5.21 2.87 18.23
N TRP A 45 -4.13 3.56 18.61
CA TRP A 45 -3.11 3.05 19.53
C TRP A 45 -2.85 4.09 20.61
N VAL A 46 -3.35 3.85 21.81
CA VAL A 46 -2.90 4.58 23.02
C VAL A 46 -1.47 4.17 23.39
N PRO A 47 -0.70 4.98 24.14
CA PRO A 47 0.68 4.63 24.48
C PRO A 47 0.74 3.30 25.25
N GLY A 48 1.52 2.35 24.73
CA GLY A 48 1.65 1.00 25.30
C GLY A 48 0.55 0.00 24.88
N SER A 49 -0.44 0.40 24.09
CA SER A 49 -1.45 -0.51 23.56
C SER A 49 -0.97 -1.22 22.29
N GLN A 50 -1.30 -2.50 22.22
CA GLN A 50 -1.24 -3.32 21.01
C GLN A 50 -2.65 -3.72 20.61
N ALA A 51 -2.84 -4.08 19.33
CA ALA A 51 -4.07 -4.72 18.92
C ALA A 51 -4.23 -6.07 19.62
N ASN A 52 -5.46 -6.44 19.96
CA ASN A 52 -5.75 -7.78 20.43
C ASN A 52 -5.91 -8.69 19.22
N TRP A 53 -5.01 -9.66 19.07
CA TRP A 53 -4.97 -10.55 17.92
C TRP A 53 -5.56 -11.91 18.25
N THR A 54 -6.34 -12.43 17.31
CA THR A 54 -6.90 -13.77 17.32
C THR A 54 -6.39 -14.53 16.12
N THR A 55 -6.02 -15.80 16.33
CA THR A 55 -5.67 -16.76 15.28
C THR A 55 -6.76 -17.83 15.18
N ALA A 56 -6.93 -18.46 14.02
CA ALA A 56 -7.93 -19.52 13.89
C ALA A 56 -7.54 -20.76 14.70
N HIS A 57 -6.25 -21.05 14.83
CA HIS A 57 -5.76 -22.04 15.78
C HIS A 57 -6.27 -21.80 17.21
N ALA A 58 -6.17 -20.57 17.73
CA ALA A 58 -6.63 -20.25 19.08
C ALA A 58 -8.14 -20.45 19.23
N GLU A 59 -8.93 -20.01 18.24
CA GLU A 59 -10.39 -20.16 18.31
C GLU A 59 -10.86 -21.62 18.22
N ARG A 60 -10.21 -22.44 17.40
CA ARG A 60 -10.46 -23.89 17.39
C ARG A 60 -10.07 -24.52 18.72
N TYR A 61 -8.93 -24.14 19.30
CA TYR A 61 -8.51 -24.62 20.62
C TYR A 61 -9.55 -24.28 21.70
N TYR A 62 -10.03 -23.03 21.74
CA TYR A 62 -11.06 -22.63 22.71
C TYR A 62 -12.39 -23.34 22.48
N ARG A 63 -12.80 -23.55 21.23
CA ARG A 63 -14.00 -24.34 20.88
C ARG A 63 -13.91 -25.76 21.44
N ASP A 64 -12.79 -26.44 21.16
CA ASP A 64 -12.60 -27.85 21.50
C ASP A 64 -12.50 -28.07 23.03
N HIS A 65 -12.17 -27.03 23.79
CA HIS A 65 -12.11 -27.04 25.26
C HIS A 65 -13.30 -26.34 25.94
N GLY A 66 -14.37 -26.01 25.20
CA GLY A 66 -15.59 -25.41 25.75
C GLY A 66 -15.42 -23.98 26.28
N ALA A 67 -14.35 -23.29 25.90
CA ALA A 67 -13.95 -21.97 26.39
C ALA A 67 -14.31 -20.80 25.45
N ALA A 68 -14.93 -21.06 24.29
CA ALA A 68 -15.30 -20.04 23.29
C ALA A 68 -16.83 -19.86 23.10
N PRO A 69 -17.58 -19.37 24.10
CA PRO A 69 -18.96 -18.93 23.84
C PRO A 69 -18.92 -17.64 23.01
N GLY A 70 -19.32 -17.71 21.73
CA GLY A 70 -19.63 -16.52 20.92
C GLY A 70 -18.78 -16.28 19.67
N VAL A 71 -17.85 -17.17 19.31
CA VAL A 71 -17.15 -17.09 18.02
C VAL A 71 -18.14 -17.37 16.88
N PRO A 72 -18.23 -16.52 15.85
CA PRO A 72 -19.09 -16.80 14.71
C PRO A 72 -18.71 -18.13 14.04
N GLN A 73 -19.69 -19.02 13.83
CA GLN A 73 -19.48 -20.34 13.18
C GLN A 73 -18.73 -20.24 11.85
N ARG A 74 -18.95 -19.13 11.12
CA ARG A 74 -18.27 -18.87 9.86
C ARG A 74 -16.74 -18.72 9.98
N LEU A 75 -16.20 -18.48 11.18
CA LEU A 75 -14.75 -18.44 11.42
C LEU A 75 -14.18 -19.80 11.84
N LEU A 76 -15.04 -20.77 12.13
CA LEU A 76 -14.68 -22.11 12.61
C LEU A 76 -14.86 -23.16 11.51
N MET A 77 -14.77 -22.74 10.25
CA MET A 77 -14.92 -23.62 9.10
C MET A 77 -13.84 -24.70 9.10
N GLU A 78 -14.24 -25.91 8.76
CA GLU A 78 -13.31 -27.01 8.53
C GLU A 78 -12.76 -26.98 7.09
N GLN A 79 -11.78 -27.83 6.79
CA GLN A 79 -11.02 -27.77 5.54
C GLN A 79 -11.89 -27.98 4.28
N ASP A 80 -12.86 -28.87 4.36
CA ASP A 80 -13.83 -29.13 3.30
C ASP A 80 -14.77 -27.94 3.04
N GLU A 81 -14.96 -27.07 4.02
CA GLU A 81 -15.78 -25.86 3.91
C GLU A 81 -14.98 -24.65 3.40
N TYR A 82 -13.79 -24.39 3.94
CA TYR A 82 -13.03 -23.19 3.55
C TYR A 82 -12.31 -23.34 2.21
N LEU A 83 -11.82 -24.53 1.86
CA LEU A 83 -10.99 -24.71 0.65
C LEU A 83 -11.76 -24.39 -0.65
N PRO A 84 -13.03 -24.80 -0.82
CA PRO A 84 -13.84 -24.37 -1.97
C PRO A 84 -14.01 -22.84 -2.04
N LEU A 85 -14.09 -22.15 -0.90
CA LEU A 85 -14.23 -20.69 -0.84
C LEU A 85 -12.94 -19.95 -1.22
N LEU A 86 -11.78 -20.56 -0.96
CA LEU A 86 -10.46 -20.01 -1.32
C LEU A 86 -10.09 -20.27 -2.79
N THR A 87 -10.69 -21.29 -3.42
CA THR A 87 -10.35 -21.72 -4.79
C THR A 87 -11.43 -21.41 -5.84
N THR A 88 -12.66 -21.10 -5.43
CA THR A 88 -13.75 -20.76 -6.35
C THR A 88 -13.43 -19.54 -7.22
N ASN A 89 -13.89 -19.56 -8.48
CA ASN A 89 -13.77 -18.44 -9.41
C ASN A 89 -14.64 -17.24 -9.02
N ARG A 90 -15.72 -17.45 -8.25
CA ARG A 90 -16.56 -16.35 -7.78
C ARG A 90 -15.78 -15.48 -6.79
N GLY A 91 -15.64 -14.19 -7.11
CA GLY A 91 -14.93 -13.23 -6.24
C GLY A 91 -13.41 -13.44 -6.17
N ARG A 92 -12.84 -14.25 -7.09
CA ARG A 92 -11.42 -14.62 -7.12
C ARG A 92 -10.48 -13.41 -7.15
N VAL A 93 -10.77 -12.42 -8.00
CA VAL A 93 -9.99 -11.17 -8.09
C VAL A 93 -9.99 -10.40 -6.77
N ASN A 94 -11.15 -10.21 -6.15
CA ASN A 94 -11.22 -9.50 -4.86
C ASN A 94 -10.43 -10.21 -3.78
N ARG A 95 -10.51 -11.55 -3.74
CA ARG A 95 -9.78 -12.38 -2.78
C ARG A 95 -8.26 -12.29 -2.99
N GLN A 96 -7.79 -12.39 -4.23
CA GLN A 96 -6.38 -12.19 -4.58
C GLN A 96 -5.89 -10.78 -4.20
N ASN A 97 -6.69 -9.75 -4.47
CA ASN A 97 -6.36 -8.38 -4.07
C ASN A 97 -6.27 -8.25 -2.55
N ALA A 98 -7.15 -8.90 -1.80
CA ALA A 98 -7.07 -8.88 -0.34
C ALA A 98 -5.79 -9.51 0.19
N TRP A 99 -5.40 -10.68 -0.35
CA TRP A 99 -4.13 -11.32 -0.02
C TRP A 99 -2.93 -10.48 -0.42
N SER A 100 -3.00 -9.81 -1.58
CA SER A 100 -1.94 -8.91 -2.03
C SER A 100 -1.76 -7.72 -1.10
N VAL A 101 -2.85 -7.09 -0.64
CA VAL A 101 -2.79 -5.95 0.29
C VAL A 101 -2.18 -6.38 1.64
N THR A 102 -2.64 -7.48 2.23
CA THR A 102 -2.09 -7.96 3.50
C THR A 102 -0.64 -8.40 3.36
N HIS A 103 -0.27 -8.96 2.21
CA HIS A 103 1.12 -9.27 1.90
C HIS A 103 1.99 -8.02 1.78
N ALA A 104 1.51 -7.00 1.05
CA ALA A 104 2.26 -5.80 0.73
C ALA A 104 2.44 -4.87 1.94
N TYR A 105 1.37 -4.64 2.70
CA TYR A 105 1.32 -3.67 3.81
C TYR A 105 1.35 -4.30 5.20
N ARG A 106 1.38 -5.65 5.28
CA ARG A 106 1.40 -6.43 6.52
C ARG A 106 0.11 -6.26 7.32
N THR A 107 0.03 -5.22 8.14
CA THR A 107 -1.15 -4.93 8.99
C THR A 107 -1.94 -3.77 8.38
N VAL A 108 -3.21 -3.99 8.07
CA VAL A 108 -4.14 -2.97 7.55
C VAL A 108 -5.46 -2.99 8.30
N THR A 109 -6.15 -1.85 8.39
CA THR A 109 -7.54 -1.84 8.86
C THR A 109 -8.49 -2.40 7.81
N ALA A 110 -9.69 -2.81 8.23
CA ALA A 110 -10.71 -3.27 7.30
C ALA A 110 -11.12 -2.21 6.27
N GLU A 111 -11.18 -0.95 6.69
CA GLU A 111 -11.42 0.15 5.78
C GLU A 111 -10.24 0.36 4.82
N GLN A 112 -8.99 0.04 5.22
CA GLN A 112 -7.81 0.23 4.35
C GLN A 112 -7.78 -0.87 3.30
N LEU A 113 -8.06 -2.11 3.72
CA LEU A 113 -8.25 -3.24 2.82
C LEU A 113 -9.36 -2.95 1.80
N ALA A 114 -10.51 -2.44 2.26
CA ALA A 114 -11.61 -2.06 1.37
C ALA A 114 -11.21 -0.93 0.39
N ALA A 115 -10.46 0.07 0.85
CA ALA A 115 -9.99 1.17 0.00
C ALA A 115 -9.00 0.70 -1.09
N PHE A 116 -7.96 -0.06 -0.71
CA PHE A 116 -7.00 -0.61 -1.68
C PHE A 116 -7.68 -1.51 -2.70
N THR A 117 -8.56 -2.41 -2.24
CA THR A 117 -9.16 -3.43 -3.12
C THR A 117 -10.34 -2.91 -3.93
N GLY A 118 -11.03 -1.87 -3.46
CA GLY A 118 -12.32 -1.41 -3.99
C GLY A 118 -13.50 -2.27 -3.53
N CYS A 119 -13.31 -3.16 -2.55
CA CYS A 119 -14.29 -4.17 -2.17
C CYS A 119 -14.88 -3.90 -0.77
N ARG A 120 -16.10 -3.33 -0.75
CA ARG A 120 -16.81 -2.98 0.50
C ARG A 120 -17.10 -4.18 1.40
N THR A 121 -17.17 -5.41 0.87
CA THR A 121 -17.46 -6.60 1.69
C THR A 121 -16.36 -6.89 2.70
N PHE A 122 -15.14 -6.36 2.51
CA PHE A 122 -14.04 -6.53 3.46
C PHE A 122 -14.17 -5.71 4.75
N LEU A 123 -15.18 -4.82 4.81
CA LEU A 123 -15.61 -4.22 6.07
C LEU A 123 -16.23 -5.24 7.03
N ASP A 124 -16.74 -6.36 6.51
CA ASP A 124 -17.23 -7.48 7.33
C ASP A 124 -16.20 -8.61 7.32
N TYR A 125 -15.55 -8.83 8.46
CA TYR A 125 -14.61 -9.93 8.68
C TYR A 125 -15.26 -11.31 8.48
N ARG A 126 -16.59 -11.39 8.55
CA ARG A 126 -17.38 -12.61 8.27
C ARG A 126 -17.69 -12.78 6.79
N SER A 127 -17.23 -11.89 5.92
CA SER A 127 -17.35 -12.10 4.47
C SER A 127 -16.65 -13.40 4.07
N ALA A 128 -17.23 -14.15 3.13
CA ALA A 128 -16.73 -15.46 2.72
C ALA A 128 -15.19 -15.53 2.50
N PRO A 129 -14.58 -14.63 1.70
CA PRO A 129 -13.14 -14.68 1.46
C PRO A 129 -12.30 -14.43 2.71
N LEU A 130 -12.70 -13.53 3.61
CA LEU A 130 -11.93 -13.22 4.82
C LEU A 130 -12.10 -14.30 5.87
N ALA A 131 -13.33 -14.74 6.11
CA ALA A 131 -13.63 -15.81 7.03
C ALA A 131 -12.92 -17.12 6.65
N ALA A 132 -12.87 -17.44 5.34
CA ALA A 132 -12.14 -18.61 4.84
C ALA A 132 -10.63 -18.45 4.99
N SER A 133 -10.10 -17.24 4.72
CA SER A 133 -8.67 -16.97 4.92
C SER A 133 -8.27 -17.04 6.39
N PHE A 134 -9.16 -16.64 7.30
CA PHE A 134 -8.96 -16.80 8.73
C PHE A 134 -9.00 -18.28 9.12
N ALA A 135 -10.09 -18.99 8.79
CA ALA A 135 -10.28 -20.39 9.15
C ALA A 135 -9.13 -21.29 8.65
N SER A 136 -8.52 -20.97 7.51
CA SER A 136 -7.36 -21.69 6.99
C SER A 136 -6.02 -21.30 7.61
N ASP A 137 -5.96 -20.40 8.59
CA ASP A 137 -4.74 -19.75 9.12
C ASP A 137 -3.90 -19.04 8.04
N LEU A 138 -4.54 -18.40 7.06
CA LEU A 138 -3.86 -17.56 6.08
C LEU A 138 -3.76 -16.09 6.55
N ILE A 139 -4.79 -15.60 7.24
CA ILE A 139 -4.89 -14.23 7.76
C ILE A 139 -5.33 -14.28 9.23
N ASP A 140 -4.67 -13.50 10.08
CA ASP A 140 -5.12 -13.26 11.46
C ASP A 140 -6.03 -12.04 11.52
N PHE A 141 -6.92 -12.01 12.52
CA PHE A 141 -7.77 -10.87 12.81
C PHE A 141 -7.33 -10.17 14.09
N GLY A 142 -7.29 -8.84 14.04
CA GLY A 142 -6.95 -8.00 15.18
C GLY A 142 -8.08 -7.02 15.49
N TRP A 143 -8.20 -6.64 16.75
CA TRP A 143 -9.13 -5.59 17.18
C TRP A 143 -8.40 -4.54 18.01
N PHE A 144 -8.69 -3.27 17.72
CA PHE A 144 -8.30 -2.17 18.59
C PHE A 144 -9.50 -1.65 19.38
N PRO A 145 -9.26 -1.01 20.54
CA PRO A 145 -10.31 -0.33 21.29
C PRO A 145 -10.94 0.76 20.43
N VAL A 146 -12.24 0.66 20.15
CA VAL A 146 -12.94 1.71 19.39
C VAL A 146 -13.02 2.95 20.29
N PRO A 147 -12.56 4.13 19.85
CA PRO A 147 -12.80 5.36 20.60
C PRO A 147 -14.29 5.50 20.91
N ARG A 148 -14.65 5.94 22.13
CA ARG A 148 -16.08 6.05 22.54
C ARG A 148 -16.92 6.83 21.54
N ARG A 149 -16.33 7.80 20.83
CA ARG A 149 -16.98 8.59 19.77
C ARG A 149 -17.47 7.77 18.56
N TYR A 150 -16.99 6.54 18.38
CA TYR A 150 -17.42 5.61 17.34
C TYR A 150 -18.19 4.40 17.88
N ALA A 151 -18.41 4.33 19.20
CA ALA A 151 -19.21 3.26 19.80
C ALA A 151 -20.62 3.29 19.17
N GLY A 152 -21.00 2.20 18.51
CA GLY A 152 -22.30 2.05 17.85
C GLY A 152 -22.40 2.54 16.39
N ILE A 153 -21.37 3.18 15.82
CA ILE A 153 -21.52 3.90 14.54
C ILE A 153 -21.31 3.03 13.28
N LYS A 154 -20.61 1.89 13.34
CA LYS A 154 -20.57 0.86 12.25
C LYS A 154 -19.80 -0.39 12.70
N PRO A 155 -20.33 -1.61 12.53
CA PRO A 155 -19.55 -2.85 12.68
C PRO A 155 -18.37 -2.86 11.70
N GLY A 156 -17.18 -3.31 12.15
CA GLY A 156 -16.04 -3.56 11.27
C GLY A 156 -14.94 -2.50 11.24
N ARG A 157 -15.17 -1.30 11.80
CA ARG A 157 -14.18 -0.19 11.76
C ARG A 157 -12.94 -0.42 12.63
N ASN A 158 -13.04 -1.31 13.62
CA ASN A 158 -11.94 -1.59 14.55
C ASN A 158 -11.15 -2.86 14.24
N ILE A 159 -11.35 -3.42 13.05
CA ILE A 159 -10.76 -4.69 12.66
C ILE A 159 -9.49 -4.44 11.87
N LEU A 160 -8.47 -5.22 12.19
CA LEU A 160 -7.19 -5.30 11.51
C LEU A 160 -7.04 -6.68 10.87
N TYR A 161 -6.35 -6.69 9.73
CA TYR A 161 -5.99 -7.91 9.02
C TYR A 161 -4.48 -7.94 8.85
N ARG A 162 -3.88 -9.12 9.02
CA ARG A 162 -2.48 -9.38 8.69
C ARG A 162 -2.27 -10.80 8.18
N PRO A 163 -1.21 -11.09 7.41
CA PRO A 163 -0.84 -12.47 7.10
C PRO A 163 -0.52 -13.23 8.39
N ALA A 164 -1.08 -14.43 8.53
CA ALA A 164 -0.72 -15.33 9.60
C ALA A 164 0.71 -15.86 9.40
N ALA A 165 1.39 -16.20 10.50
CA ALA A 165 2.75 -16.74 10.48
C ALA A 165 2.76 -18.26 10.22
N THR A 166 2.20 -18.69 9.09
CA THR A 166 2.07 -20.10 8.69
C THR A 166 2.51 -20.33 7.25
N GLU A 167 2.66 -21.60 6.87
CA GLU A 167 2.99 -22.02 5.49
C GLU A 167 1.75 -22.22 4.61
N VAL A 168 0.55 -21.85 5.08
CA VAL A 168 -0.73 -22.10 4.41
C VAL A 168 -0.75 -21.52 2.99
N TYR A 169 -0.20 -20.31 2.81
CA TYR A 169 -0.13 -19.72 1.48
C TYR A 169 0.63 -20.62 0.50
N LYS A 170 1.83 -21.05 0.89
CA LYS A 170 2.72 -21.85 0.05
C LYS A 170 2.15 -23.26 -0.21
N LEU A 171 1.54 -23.87 0.80
CA LEU A 171 1.06 -25.25 0.71
C LEU A 171 -0.33 -25.38 0.08
N LEU A 172 -1.22 -24.41 0.30
CA LEU A 172 -2.63 -24.52 -0.09
C LEU A 172 -3.08 -23.48 -1.12
N ILE A 173 -2.50 -22.27 -1.12
CA ILE A 173 -2.97 -21.18 -2.00
C ILE A 173 -2.15 -21.13 -3.28
N GLU A 174 -0.84 -20.99 -3.19
CA GLU A 174 0.08 -20.84 -4.31
C GLU A 174 -0.11 -21.93 -5.40
N PRO A 175 -0.30 -23.23 -5.07
CA PRO A 175 -0.53 -24.27 -6.09
C PRO A 175 -1.84 -24.09 -6.88
N THR A 176 -2.76 -23.27 -6.40
CA THR A 176 -4.08 -23.02 -7.03
C THR A 176 -4.08 -21.79 -7.95
N LEU A 177 -2.98 -21.03 -7.94
CA LEU A 177 -2.81 -19.82 -8.71
C LEU A 177 -2.06 -20.10 -10.02
N THR A 178 -2.51 -19.48 -11.10
CA THR A 178 -1.69 -19.36 -12.31
C THR A 178 -0.51 -18.41 -12.07
N GLY A 179 0.51 -18.46 -12.92
CA GLY A 179 1.67 -17.56 -12.82
C GLY A 179 1.31 -16.08 -12.68
N PRO A 180 0.44 -15.50 -13.56
CA PRO A 180 -0.01 -14.12 -13.43
C PRO A 180 -0.76 -13.84 -12.12
N GLU A 181 -1.58 -14.79 -11.64
CA GLU A 181 -2.30 -14.60 -10.38
C GLU A 181 -1.35 -14.61 -9.18
N SER A 182 -0.33 -15.47 -9.21
CA SER A 182 0.74 -15.44 -8.21
C SER A 182 1.45 -14.09 -8.21
N LEU A 183 1.79 -13.55 -9.39
CA LEU A 183 2.34 -12.20 -9.52
C LEU A 183 1.39 -11.10 -9.01
N THR A 184 0.09 -11.22 -9.25
CA THR A 184 -0.90 -10.28 -8.69
C THR A 184 -0.91 -10.29 -7.18
N VAL A 185 -0.76 -11.46 -6.55
CA VAL A 185 -0.75 -11.58 -5.09
C VAL A 185 0.58 -11.11 -4.52
N THR A 186 1.71 -11.62 -5.01
CA THR A 186 3.01 -11.46 -4.34
C THR A 186 4.00 -10.56 -5.05
N GLY A 187 3.74 -10.16 -6.31
CA GLY A 187 4.71 -9.45 -7.14
C GLY A 187 6.04 -10.19 -7.30
N GLY A 188 6.02 -11.52 -7.19
CA GLY A 188 7.23 -12.36 -7.22
C GLY A 188 8.04 -12.36 -5.92
N GLN A 189 7.55 -11.74 -4.85
CA GLN A 189 8.19 -11.77 -3.54
C GLN A 189 7.74 -12.97 -2.70
N PRO A 190 8.58 -13.50 -1.80
CA PRO A 190 8.18 -14.59 -0.91
C PRO A 190 7.06 -14.17 0.03
N TRP A 191 5.98 -14.95 0.11
CA TRP A 191 4.95 -14.77 1.14
C TRP A 191 5.56 -14.86 2.53
N SER A 192 5.20 -13.93 3.40
CA SER A 192 5.76 -13.83 4.74
C SER A 192 4.84 -13.02 5.63
N SER A 193 4.78 -13.32 6.93
CA SER A 193 4.13 -12.49 7.94
C SER A 193 4.91 -11.21 8.28
N GLY A 194 6.20 -11.16 7.94
CA GLY A 194 7.05 -9.96 8.10
C GLY A 194 7.18 -9.45 9.53
N GLY A 195 7.64 -8.19 9.67
CA GLY A 195 7.63 -7.49 10.94
C GLY A 195 6.21 -6.99 11.27
N GLN A 196 5.64 -7.47 12.37
CA GLN A 196 4.27 -7.12 12.78
C GLN A 196 4.27 -5.89 13.71
N TYR A 197 4.66 -4.74 13.16
CA TYR A 197 4.62 -3.45 13.86
C TYR A 197 3.31 -2.72 13.55
N ASP A 198 2.20 -3.19 14.12
CA ASP A 198 0.83 -2.80 13.74
C ASP A 198 0.62 -1.31 13.48
N ARG A 199 1.07 -0.46 14.42
CA ARG A 199 0.98 1.00 14.28
C ARG A 199 1.76 1.52 13.07
N HIS A 200 2.99 1.06 12.87
CA HIS A 200 3.82 1.54 11.74
C HIS A 200 3.19 1.12 10.42
N ASN A 201 2.78 -0.13 10.32
CA ASN A 201 2.16 -0.71 9.12
C ASN A 201 0.87 0.02 8.75
N VAL A 202 -0.01 0.29 9.71
CA VAL A 202 -1.27 0.99 9.44
C VAL A 202 -1.05 2.46 9.09
N LEU A 203 -0.14 3.16 9.78
CA LEU A 203 0.23 4.54 9.43
C LEU A 203 0.89 4.61 8.05
N ALA A 204 1.75 3.65 7.71
CA ALA A 204 2.40 3.56 6.41
C ALA A 204 1.38 3.31 5.28
N ALA A 205 0.42 2.40 5.51
CA ALA A 205 -0.68 2.16 4.59
C ALA A 205 -1.56 3.42 4.40
N GLU A 206 -1.76 4.20 5.46
CA GLU A 206 -2.52 5.45 5.39
C GLU A 206 -1.80 6.54 4.58
N VAL A 207 -0.49 6.70 4.74
CA VAL A 207 0.30 7.62 3.89
C VAL A 207 0.15 7.23 2.42
N ALA A 208 0.25 5.93 2.10
CA ALA A 208 0.07 5.44 0.73
C ALA A 208 -1.33 5.73 0.17
N LEU A 209 -2.39 5.45 0.95
CA LEU A 209 -3.77 5.71 0.50
C LEU A 209 -4.02 7.20 0.28
N ARG A 210 -3.62 8.06 1.23
CA ARG A 210 -3.76 9.52 1.08
C ARG A 210 -2.99 10.03 -0.12
N ALA A 211 -1.75 9.58 -0.31
CA ALA A 211 -0.94 9.96 -1.45
C ALA A 211 -1.60 9.55 -2.77
N ALA A 212 -2.06 8.31 -2.88
CA ALA A 212 -2.75 7.80 -4.06
C ALA A 212 -4.11 8.45 -4.33
N GLU A 213 -4.77 8.96 -3.29
CA GLU A 213 -6.10 9.54 -3.39
C GLU A 213 -6.07 11.01 -3.83
N VAL A 214 -5.06 11.79 -3.41
CA VAL A 214 -5.05 13.26 -3.57
C VAL A 214 -3.84 13.82 -4.31
N LEU A 215 -2.77 13.04 -4.55
CA LEU A 215 -1.55 13.54 -5.20
C LEU A 215 -1.44 13.09 -6.66
N PRO A 216 -0.82 13.88 -7.54
CA PRO A 216 -0.54 13.51 -8.92
C PRO A 216 0.67 12.56 -9.00
N ILE A 217 0.50 11.33 -8.54
CA ILE A 217 1.55 10.30 -8.49
C ILE A 217 1.27 9.16 -9.47
N GLY A 218 2.31 8.40 -9.83
CA GLY A 218 2.18 7.23 -10.69
C GLY A 218 1.62 6.02 -9.94
N THR A 219 2.15 5.71 -8.76
CA THR A 219 1.67 4.60 -7.92
C THR A 219 2.19 4.69 -6.48
N VAL A 220 1.70 3.80 -5.61
CA VAL A 220 2.23 3.53 -4.27
C VAL A 220 2.48 2.04 -4.10
N LEU A 221 3.49 1.70 -3.30
CA LEU A 221 3.86 0.33 -2.99
C LEU A 221 4.01 0.14 -1.48
N GLY A 222 3.60 -1.03 -0.98
CA GLY A 222 3.78 -1.42 0.42
C GLY A 222 5.19 -1.94 0.73
N GLU A 223 5.49 -2.09 2.02
CA GLU A 223 6.77 -2.56 2.59
C GLU A 223 7.39 -3.72 1.81
N THR A 224 6.60 -4.72 1.41
CA THR A 224 7.15 -5.91 0.72
C THR A 224 7.86 -5.60 -0.59
N PHE A 225 7.48 -4.52 -1.26
CA PHE A 225 8.10 -4.07 -2.50
C PHE A 225 9.12 -2.95 -2.28
N ALA A 226 9.46 -2.66 -1.02
CA ALA A 226 10.29 -1.53 -0.61
C ALA A 226 11.65 -1.98 -0.03
N SER A 227 12.13 -3.17 -0.39
CA SER A 227 13.47 -3.63 0.03
C SER A 227 14.57 -2.81 -0.64
N VAL A 228 15.71 -2.69 0.05
CA VAL A 228 16.90 -2.03 -0.49
C VAL A 228 17.31 -2.70 -1.81
N ASP A 229 17.26 -4.03 -1.88
CA ASP A 229 17.56 -4.77 -3.12
C ASP A 229 16.59 -4.45 -4.27
N LEU A 230 15.28 -4.36 -4.01
CA LEU A 230 14.31 -3.98 -5.04
C LEU A 230 14.48 -2.53 -5.49
N LEU A 231 14.84 -1.64 -4.57
CA LEU A 231 14.95 -0.21 -4.87
C LEU A 231 16.27 0.16 -5.55
N LEU A 232 17.37 -0.53 -5.21
CA LEU A 232 18.74 -0.14 -5.60
C LEU A 232 19.57 -1.25 -6.26
N GLY A 233 19.15 -2.52 -6.13
CA GLY A 233 19.85 -3.72 -6.57
C GLY A 233 19.11 -4.48 -7.66
N GLY A 234 18.68 -5.71 -7.36
CA GLY A 234 18.00 -6.62 -8.28
C GLY A 234 16.78 -6.03 -8.99
N GLY A 235 16.00 -5.19 -8.31
CA GLY A 235 14.83 -4.54 -8.93
C GLY A 235 15.18 -3.49 -9.99
N LEU A 236 16.43 -3.05 -10.06
CA LEU A 236 16.97 -2.22 -11.14
C LEU A 236 17.66 -3.04 -12.24
N GLY A 237 17.52 -4.37 -12.24
CA GLY A 237 18.22 -5.27 -13.14
C GLY A 237 19.72 -5.44 -12.82
N LYS A 238 20.18 -5.01 -11.64
CA LYS A 238 21.58 -5.15 -11.22
C LYS A 238 21.82 -6.48 -10.53
N THR A 239 22.98 -7.08 -10.74
CA THR A 239 23.36 -8.30 -10.01
C THR A 239 23.77 -7.96 -8.58
N ALA A 240 22.94 -8.33 -7.60
CA ALA A 240 23.28 -8.20 -6.18
C ALA A 240 23.97 -9.48 -5.66
N LYS A 241 25.25 -9.39 -5.26
CA LYS A 241 25.98 -10.53 -4.67
C LYS A 241 25.43 -10.95 -3.30
N LYS A 242 24.80 -10.02 -2.58
CA LYS A 242 24.14 -10.24 -1.28
C LYS A 242 22.90 -9.33 -1.23
N PRO A 243 21.70 -9.84 -1.56
CA PRO A 243 20.48 -9.06 -1.52
C PRO A 243 20.23 -8.50 -0.12
N ASP A 244 19.97 -7.20 -0.02
CA ASP A 244 19.57 -6.55 1.22
C ASP A 244 18.05 -6.55 1.34
N ASN A 245 17.54 -7.47 2.15
CA ASN A 245 16.11 -7.68 2.36
C ASN A 245 15.47 -6.70 3.36
N ARG A 246 16.23 -5.75 3.91
CA ARG A 246 15.68 -4.69 4.77
C ARG A 246 14.85 -3.72 3.93
N ARG A 247 13.79 -3.18 4.50
CA ARG A 247 12.71 -2.52 3.78
C ARG A 247 12.39 -1.16 4.38
N ALA A 248 12.00 -0.22 3.53
CA ALA A 248 11.22 0.94 3.96
C ALA A 248 9.78 0.51 4.25
N ASP A 249 9.01 1.34 4.95
CA ASP A 249 7.62 1.01 5.31
C ASP A 249 6.67 1.15 4.09
N GLY A 250 7.08 1.92 3.08
CA GLY A 250 6.41 1.99 1.79
C GLY A 250 7.12 2.93 0.82
N VAL A 251 6.56 3.06 -0.40
CA VAL A 251 7.11 3.88 -1.48
C VAL A 251 6.00 4.64 -2.18
N ILE A 252 6.22 5.94 -2.40
CA ILE A 252 5.43 6.75 -3.33
C ILE A 252 6.25 6.90 -4.62
N VAL A 253 5.63 6.70 -5.78
CA VAL A 253 6.29 6.84 -7.08
C VAL A 253 5.68 8.00 -7.84
N ARG A 254 6.48 9.00 -8.19
CA ARG A 254 6.08 10.11 -9.06
C ARG A 254 5.80 9.65 -10.48
N THR A 255 5.12 10.49 -11.25
CA THR A 255 4.79 10.23 -12.66
C THR A 255 6.01 10.10 -13.57
N ASP A 256 7.16 10.66 -13.17
CA ASP A 256 8.45 10.54 -13.86
C ASP A 256 9.30 9.35 -13.37
N GLY A 257 8.78 8.52 -12.46
CA GLY A 257 9.47 7.35 -11.94
C GLY A 257 10.39 7.60 -10.74
N LEU A 258 10.49 8.83 -10.24
CA LEU A 258 11.18 9.07 -8.96
C LEU A 258 10.44 8.33 -7.84
N ARG A 259 11.17 7.55 -7.05
CA ARG A 259 10.70 6.77 -5.90
C ARG A 259 11.08 7.48 -4.61
N ILE A 260 10.06 7.71 -3.79
CA ILE A 260 10.17 8.30 -2.45
C ILE A 260 9.85 7.17 -1.47
N ALA A 261 10.89 6.50 -0.98
CA ALA A 261 10.75 5.55 0.11
C ALA A 261 10.51 6.30 1.41
N TYR A 262 9.58 5.84 2.25
CA TYR A 262 9.29 6.49 3.52
C TYR A 262 9.37 5.54 4.70
N GLU A 263 9.75 6.09 5.84
CA GLU A 263 9.96 5.39 7.10
C GLU A 263 9.20 6.13 8.21
N ILE A 264 8.23 5.48 8.83
CA ILE A 264 7.50 6.01 9.97
C ILE A 264 8.36 5.87 11.22
N THR A 265 8.47 6.94 12.01
CA THR A 265 9.21 6.92 13.27
C THR A 265 8.53 7.75 14.34
N ALA A 266 8.50 7.26 15.58
CA ALA A 266 7.95 7.99 16.71
C ALA A 266 9.03 8.69 17.56
N THR A 267 10.28 8.21 17.52
CA THR A 267 11.36 8.67 18.40
C THR A 267 12.74 8.57 17.74
N ALA A 268 13.65 9.45 18.15
CA ALA A 268 15.07 9.30 17.86
C ALA A 268 15.65 8.19 18.76
N SER A 269 16.12 7.10 18.15
CA SER A 269 16.68 5.94 18.83
C SER A 269 17.93 5.43 18.09
N ARG A 270 18.74 4.57 18.72
CA ARG A 270 19.88 3.91 18.03
C ARG A 270 19.44 3.11 16.80
N GLY A 271 18.20 2.59 16.82
CA GLY A 271 17.61 1.89 15.68
C GLY A 271 17.39 2.81 14.47
N LEU A 272 16.97 4.06 14.72
CA LEU A 272 16.87 5.09 13.68
C LEU A 272 18.24 5.41 13.08
N GLU A 273 19.27 5.69 13.90
CA GLU A 273 20.62 5.99 13.39
C GLU A 273 21.14 4.86 12.50
N SER A 274 20.89 3.61 12.90
CA SER A 274 21.23 2.43 12.11
C SER A 274 20.45 2.38 10.78
N LYS A 275 19.16 2.73 10.76
CA LYS A 275 18.36 2.84 9.52
C LYS A 275 18.92 3.93 8.60
N VAL A 276 19.18 5.12 9.12
CA VAL A 276 19.70 6.27 8.37
C VAL A 276 21.06 5.95 7.77
N ARG A 277 21.97 5.35 8.55
CA ARG A 277 23.32 4.97 8.10
C ARG A 277 23.27 4.04 6.90
N ARG A 278 22.36 3.06 6.93
CA ARG A 278 22.19 2.11 5.83
C ARG A 278 21.67 2.79 4.57
N TRP A 279 20.66 3.63 4.70
CA TRP A 279 20.16 4.41 3.56
C TRP A 279 21.23 5.34 3.02
N ALA A 280 21.99 6.04 3.88
CA ALA A 280 23.06 6.93 3.46
C ALA A 280 24.17 6.17 2.71
N GLN A 281 24.58 4.99 3.20
CA GLN A 281 25.53 4.12 2.53
C GLN A 281 25.02 3.66 1.16
N ALA A 282 23.76 3.25 1.08
CA ALA A 282 23.16 2.78 -0.17
C ALA A 282 23.02 3.91 -1.20
N LEU A 283 22.53 5.07 -0.79
CA LEU A 283 22.38 6.24 -1.66
C LEU A 283 23.73 6.77 -2.14
N ALA A 284 24.75 6.78 -1.28
CA ALA A 284 26.11 7.18 -1.66
C ALA A 284 26.73 6.27 -2.74
N ALA A 285 26.31 5.01 -2.81
CA ALA A 285 26.77 4.05 -3.82
C ALA A 285 25.94 4.05 -5.12
N HIS A 286 24.83 4.80 -5.16
CA HIS A 286 23.85 4.71 -6.23
C HIS A 286 23.36 6.09 -6.67
N PRO A 287 23.89 6.64 -7.78
CA PRO A 287 23.52 7.96 -8.27
C PRO A 287 22.02 8.12 -8.51
N LEU A 288 21.46 9.32 -8.27
CA LEU A 288 20.02 9.57 -8.41
C LEU A 288 19.53 9.26 -9.82
N GLU A 289 20.24 9.66 -10.87
CA GLU A 289 19.87 9.43 -12.27
C GLU A 289 19.72 7.94 -12.65
N THR A 290 20.37 7.01 -11.93
CA THR A 290 20.29 5.56 -12.20
C THR A 290 19.56 4.77 -11.12
N SER A 291 19.12 5.44 -10.06
CA SER A 291 18.46 4.81 -8.92
C SER A 291 17.14 5.44 -8.54
N GLY A 292 16.84 6.65 -9.01
CA GLY A 292 15.61 7.39 -8.80
C GLY A 292 15.11 7.41 -7.36
N LEU A 293 15.97 7.30 -6.34
CA LEU A 293 15.54 7.06 -4.96
C LEU A 293 15.80 8.27 -4.05
N VAL A 294 14.77 8.67 -3.32
CA VAL A 294 14.83 9.58 -2.17
C VAL A 294 14.20 8.87 -0.97
N VAL A 295 14.68 9.16 0.24
CA VAL A 295 14.17 8.57 1.49
C VAL A 295 13.65 9.66 2.40
N VAL A 296 12.45 9.49 2.96
CA VAL A 296 11.83 10.43 3.89
C VAL A 296 11.50 9.74 5.21
N PHE A 297 12.04 10.24 6.31
CA PHE A 297 11.64 9.83 7.65
C PHE A 297 10.46 10.69 8.12
N ILE A 298 9.31 10.09 8.34
CA ILE A 298 8.09 10.77 8.79
C ILE A 298 7.94 10.59 10.30
N ALA A 299 8.10 11.69 11.04
CA ALA A 299 7.90 11.71 12.48
C ALA A 299 6.40 11.63 12.82
N ALA A 300 5.95 10.50 13.34
CA ALA A 300 4.58 10.27 13.81
C ALA A 300 4.58 9.93 15.31
N PRO A 301 4.84 10.90 16.21
CA PRO A 301 4.73 10.68 17.66
C PRO A 301 3.29 10.35 18.08
N HIS A 302 3.07 9.91 19.32
CA HIS A 302 1.69 9.79 19.82
C HIS A 302 1.07 11.18 20.00
N PRO A 303 -0.21 11.42 19.61
CA PRO A 303 -0.87 12.73 19.79
C PRO A 303 -0.93 13.16 21.26
N ASP A 304 -1.24 12.26 22.19
CA ASP A 304 -1.29 12.53 23.65
C ASP A 304 0.06 12.63 24.37
N ARG A 305 1.18 12.75 23.64
CA ARG A 305 2.48 12.84 24.28
C ARG A 305 2.56 14.15 25.08
N LYS A 306 2.51 14.03 26.41
CA LYS A 306 2.50 15.16 27.37
C LYS A 306 3.79 15.98 27.36
N ASP A 307 4.90 15.39 26.95
CA ASP A 307 6.19 16.08 26.86
C ASP A 307 6.21 16.95 25.60
N GLY A 308 5.96 18.26 25.74
CA GLY A 308 5.96 19.25 24.66
C GLY A 308 7.30 19.44 23.90
N LYS A 309 8.22 18.48 23.97
CA LYS A 309 9.45 18.45 23.15
C LYS A 309 9.12 17.90 21.76
N ASN A 310 9.30 18.74 20.75
CA ASN A 310 9.14 18.35 19.35
C ASN A 310 10.12 17.21 19.00
N PRO A 311 9.65 15.99 18.67
CA PRO A 311 10.52 14.86 18.32
C PRO A 311 11.33 15.13 17.05
N LEU A 312 10.88 16.09 16.21
CA LEU A 312 11.54 16.47 14.98
C LEU A 312 12.95 17.01 15.21
N THR A 313 13.20 17.76 16.30
CA THR A 313 14.55 18.25 16.61
C THR A 313 15.50 17.11 16.95
N ALA A 314 15.06 16.16 17.78
CA ALA A 314 15.87 14.99 18.13
C ALA A 314 16.14 14.11 16.89
N LEU A 315 15.12 13.93 16.04
CA LEU A 315 15.21 13.19 14.78
C LEU A 315 16.21 13.84 13.82
N ARG A 316 16.11 15.16 13.61
CA ARG A 316 17.04 15.94 12.80
C ARG A 316 18.46 15.86 13.33
N ASN A 317 18.67 15.97 14.63
CA ASN A 317 20.02 15.84 15.20
C ASN A 317 20.61 14.45 14.92
N ALA A 318 19.88 13.37 15.24
CA ALA A 318 20.33 12.01 15.00
C ALA A 318 20.63 11.73 13.51
N ILE A 319 19.77 12.21 12.61
CA ILE A 319 19.99 12.08 11.15
C ILE A 319 21.20 12.89 10.72
N SER A 320 21.33 14.14 11.16
CA SER A 320 22.45 14.99 10.78
C SER A 320 23.78 14.42 11.28
N ASP A 321 23.82 13.79 12.44
CA ASP A 321 25.04 13.19 12.99
C ASP A 321 25.52 12.04 12.09
N VAL A 322 24.60 11.16 11.68
CA VAL A 322 24.92 10.07 10.75
C VAL A 322 25.31 10.60 9.36
N LEU A 323 24.60 11.59 8.83
CA LEU A 323 24.88 12.14 7.49
C LEU A 323 26.27 12.79 7.39
N ARG A 324 26.88 13.24 8.49
CA ARG A 324 28.26 13.75 8.48
C ARG A 324 29.28 12.68 8.08
N GLU A 325 28.95 11.41 8.27
CA GLU A 325 29.83 10.28 7.94
C GLU A 325 29.80 9.91 6.46
N PHE A 326 28.84 10.47 5.71
CA PHE A 326 28.68 10.26 4.27
C PHE A 326 28.76 11.60 3.53
N PRO A 327 29.95 12.22 3.48
CA PRO A 327 30.12 13.51 2.83
C PRO A 327 29.83 13.40 1.33
N GLY A 328 29.17 14.42 0.78
CA GLY A 328 28.91 14.56 -0.64
C GLY A 328 28.51 16.00 -0.92
N THR A 329 28.76 16.46 -2.15
CA THR A 329 28.36 17.79 -2.60
C THR A 329 27.22 17.69 -3.61
N GLY A 330 26.38 18.72 -3.66
CA GLY A 330 25.31 18.82 -4.65
C GLY A 330 24.06 17.99 -4.35
N SER A 331 23.19 17.93 -5.35
CA SER A 331 21.82 17.39 -5.29
C SER A 331 21.75 15.86 -5.15
N ASP A 332 22.85 15.15 -5.36
CA ASP A 332 22.91 13.69 -5.27
C ASP A 332 23.51 13.17 -3.95
N SER A 333 23.96 14.07 -3.08
CA SER A 333 24.48 13.66 -1.76
C SER A 333 23.40 12.99 -0.90
N PRO A 334 23.75 12.07 0.01
CA PRO A 334 22.79 11.50 0.96
C PRO A 334 22.03 12.58 1.76
N ALA A 335 22.67 13.71 2.08
CA ALA A 335 22.02 14.83 2.75
C ALA A 335 20.95 15.54 1.90
N ALA A 336 21.08 15.49 0.57
CA ALA A 336 20.10 16.00 -0.39
C ALA A 336 19.00 14.99 -0.74
N ARG A 337 19.14 13.72 -0.33
CA ARG A 337 18.24 12.60 -0.66
C ARG A 337 17.63 11.91 0.56
N ILE A 338 18.02 12.29 1.77
CA ILE A 338 17.40 11.86 3.03
C ILE A 338 16.75 13.07 3.68
N GLY A 339 15.41 13.08 3.65
CA GLY A 339 14.58 14.14 4.20
C GLY A 339 13.86 13.72 5.48
N VAL A 340 13.33 14.71 6.18
CA VAL A 340 12.50 14.52 7.37
C VAL A 340 11.20 15.29 7.22
N ALA A 341 10.07 14.63 7.47
CA ALA A 341 8.76 15.25 7.56
C ALA A 341 8.11 14.91 8.91
N SER A 342 7.00 15.55 9.21
CA SER A 342 6.23 15.34 10.45
C SER A 342 4.79 15.02 10.09
N TRP A 343 4.21 14.02 10.74
CA TRP A 343 2.83 13.62 10.50
C TRP A 343 1.85 14.76 10.78
N PRO A 344 1.91 15.48 11.92
CA PRO A 344 1.09 16.67 12.13
C PRO A 344 1.34 17.81 11.14
N ASP A 345 2.49 17.86 10.47
CA ASP A 345 2.74 18.89 9.45
C ASP A 345 2.03 18.53 8.15
N TYR A 346 1.93 17.25 7.79
CA TYR A 346 1.16 16.76 6.64
C TYR A 346 -0.35 16.66 6.92
N PHE A 347 -0.71 16.25 8.12
CA PHE A 347 -2.07 15.93 8.53
C PHE A 347 -2.34 16.58 9.90
N PRO A 348 -2.64 17.89 9.95
CA PRO A 348 -2.67 18.67 11.19
C PRO A 348 -3.83 18.34 12.12
N ALA A 349 -4.92 17.82 11.58
CA ALA A 349 -6.03 17.29 12.34
C ALA A 349 -6.66 16.10 11.64
N ARG A 350 -7.66 15.51 12.29
CA ARG A 350 -8.46 14.41 11.73
C ARG A 350 -9.02 14.83 10.38
N HIS A 351 -8.69 14.07 9.34
CA HIS A 351 -9.14 14.29 7.96
C HIS A 351 -8.73 15.62 7.34
N GLU A 352 -7.78 16.34 7.94
CA GLU A 352 -7.17 17.52 7.32
C GLU A 352 -5.87 17.15 6.60
N ILE A 353 -5.65 17.79 5.46
CA ILE A 353 -4.46 17.63 4.63
C ILE A 353 -3.87 19.02 4.43
N SER A 354 -2.59 19.18 4.74
CA SER A 354 -1.89 20.45 4.60
C SER A 354 -1.32 20.65 3.20
N GLU A 355 -1.02 21.89 2.85
CA GLU A 355 -0.25 22.23 1.64
C GLU A 355 1.10 21.54 1.57
N LEU A 356 1.72 21.25 2.71
CA LEU A 356 3.00 20.54 2.78
C LEU A 356 2.86 19.11 2.23
N PHE A 357 1.73 18.44 2.46
CA PHE A 357 1.48 17.12 1.90
C PHE A 357 1.25 17.16 0.39
N PHE A 358 0.58 18.20 -0.13
CA PHE A 358 0.37 18.38 -1.57
C PHE A 358 1.67 18.56 -2.37
N ARG A 359 2.77 18.87 -1.69
CA ARG A 359 4.12 18.96 -2.27
C ARG A 359 5.06 17.84 -1.83
N LEU A 360 4.58 16.94 -0.95
CA LEU A 360 5.41 16.00 -0.18
C LEU A 360 6.65 16.69 0.40
N GLU A 361 6.45 17.86 1.01
CA GLU A 361 7.53 18.70 1.49
C GLU A 361 8.25 18.08 2.70
N ALA A 362 9.56 17.90 2.58
CA ALA A 362 10.42 17.40 3.65
C ALA A 362 11.61 18.35 3.86
N ASP A 363 12.18 18.34 5.06
CA ASP A 363 13.39 19.09 5.37
C ASP A 363 14.63 18.25 5.08
N PHE A 364 15.60 18.86 4.38
CA PHE A 364 16.87 18.23 4.01
C PHE A 364 18.06 18.96 4.64
N ALA A 365 19.09 18.21 5.02
CA ALA A 365 20.27 18.74 5.72
C ALA A 365 21.31 19.36 4.76
N VAL A 366 20.86 20.25 3.86
CA VAL A 366 21.64 20.82 2.74
C VAL A 366 22.00 22.31 2.94
N GLY A 367 21.50 22.95 3.99
CA GLY A 367 21.81 24.33 4.33
C GLY A 367 23.27 24.50 4.78
N GLN A 368 23.80 25.71 4.58
CA GLN A 368 25.18 26.06 4.94
C GLN A 368 25.35 26.43 6.42
N GLY A 369 24.24 26.60 7.15
CA GLY A 369 24.24 26.97 8.57
C GLY A 369 24.47 25.82 9.55
N ARG A 370 24.39 26.11 10.85
CA ARG A 370 24.48 25.12 11.94
C ARG A 370 23.13 24.91 12.60
N GLY A 371 22.92 23.74 13.22
CA GLY A 371 21.69 23.44 13.95
C GLY A 371 20.46 23.51 13.03
N ALA A 372 19.52 24.40 13.34
CA ALA A 372 18.30 24.63 12.58
C ALA A 372 18.55 25.03 11.14
N ASP A 373 19.49 25.94 10.93
CA ASP A 373 19.74 26.62 9.65
C ASP A 373 20.35 25.68 8.59
N LYS A 374 20.71 24.46 8.99
CA LYS A 374 21.13 23.38 8.07
C LYS A 374 19.93 22.73 7.37
N TRP A 375 18.75 22.80 7.94
CA TRP A 375 17.55 22.13 7.44
C TRP A 375 16.77 23.04 6.51
N VAL A 376 16.66 22.64 5.25
CA VAL A 376 15.99 23.42 4.20
C VAL A 376 14.77 22.64 3.72
N PRO A 377 13.57 23.25 3.71
CA PRO A 377 12.37 22.63 3.12
C PRO A 377 12.58 22.39 1.63
N ARG A 378 12.11 21.25 1.12
CA ARG A 378 12.03 20.98 -0.32
C ARG A 378 10.76 20.22 -0.65
N GLY A 379 10.03 20.71 -1.65
CA GLY A 379 8.92 19.98 -2.27
C GLY A 379 9.43 18.81 -3.09
N LEU A 380 9.00 17.59 -2.76
CA LEU A 380 9.44 16.39 -3.48
C LEU A 380 8.67 16.13 -4.77
N LEU A 381 7.52 16.78 -4.98
CA LEU A 381 6.73 16.63 -6.21
C LEU A 381 7.14 17.62 -7.32
N ASP A 382 7.63 18.81 -6.95
CA ASP A 382 7.86 19.94 -7.85
C ASP A 382 9.33 20.41 -7.87
N GLU A 383 10.02 20.46 -6.73
CA GLU A 383 11.37 21.04 -6.63
C GLU A 383 12.50 19.99 -6.77
N GLN A 384 12.24 18.74 -6.38
CA GLN A 384 13.21 17.67 -6.54
C GLN A 384 13.34 17.27 -8.02
N LYS A 385 14.35 17.82 -8.69
CA LYS A 385 14.66 17.47 -10.08
C LYS A 385 15.13 16.01 -10.18
N PHE A 386 14.63 15.33 -11.20
CA PHE A 386 15.02 13.98 -11.54
C PHE A 386 14.99 13.81 -13.05
N GLU A 387 16.14 13.46 -13.61
CA GLU A 387 16.30 13.11 -15.01
C GLU A 387 16.87 11.68 -15.04
N PRO A 388 16.08 10.68 -15.44
CA PRO A 388 16.58 9.31 -15.57
C PRO A 388 17.74 9.25 -16.58
N TRP A 389 18.73 8.42 -16.28
CA TRP A 389 19.77 8.08 -17.25
C TRP A 389 19.13 7.44 -18.50
N LYS A 390 19.70 7.67 -19.69
CA LYS A 390 19.09 7.32 -20.98
C LYS A 390 18.66 5.85 -21.12
N THR A 391 19.33 4.93 -20.43
CA THR A 391 19.04 3.49 -20.47
C THR A 391 18.27 3.01 -19.24
N PHE A 392 17.90 3.90 -18.33
CA PHE A 392 17.15 3.59 -17.13
C PHE A 392 15.69 3.99 -17.32
N ASP A 393 14.83 3.00 -17.55
CA ASP A 393 13.38 3.21 -17.55
C ASP A 393 12.87 3.33 -16.11
N ALA A 394 12.81 4.57 -15.63
CA ALA A 394 12.30 4.87 -14.29
C ALA A 394 10.78 4.65 -14.18
N THR A 395 10.05 4.67 -15.29
CA THR A 395 8.59 4.59 -15.34
C THR A 395 8.05 3.16 -15.39
N ALA A 396 8.90 2.18 -15.69
CA ALA A 396 8.52 0.76 -15.72
C ALA A 396 7.74 0.31 -14.47
N ILE A 397 8.08 0.81 -13.28
CA ILE A 397 7.34 0.51 -12.04
C ILE A 397 5.87 0.94 -12.09
N ILE A 398 5.57 2.06 -12.75
CA ILE A 398 4.20 2.60 -12.90
C ILE A 398 3.41 1.73 -13.87
N ASP A 399 4.07 1.25 -14.92
CA ASP A 399 3.46 0.36 -15.92
C ASP A 399 3.14 -1.02 -15.33
N ASN A 400 4.00 -1.51 -14.43
CA ASN A 400 3.86 -2.84 -13.83
C ASN A 400 3.00 -2.86 -12.56
N ALA A 401 2.95 -1.77 -11.78
CA ALA A 401 2.21 -1.74 -10.51
C ALA A 401 0.72 -2.13 -10.62
N PRO A 402 -0.03 -1.76 -11.67
CA PRO A 402 -1.41 -2.19 -11.85
C PRO A 402 -1.65 -3.71 -11.80
N LEU A 403 -0.63 -4.53 -12.07
CA LEU A 403 -0.71 -5.99 -11.91
C LEU A 403 -0.88 -6.42 -10.45
N LEU A 404 -0.35 -5.64 -9.50
CA LEU A 404 -0.38 -5.96 -8.08
C LEU A 404 -1.77 -5.67 -7.53
N GLY A 405 -2.38 -6.66 -6.88
CA GLY A 405 -3.66 -6.50 -6.21
C GLY A 405 -3.61 -5.48 -5.06
N ALA A 406 -2.41 -5.18 -4.55
CA ALA A 406 -2.13 -4.20 -3.51
C ALA A 406 -2.13 -2.74 -4.01
N THR A 407 -1.95 -2.48 -5.31
CA THR A 407 -2.04 -1.12 -5.85
C THR A 407 -3.46 -0.60 -5.69
N PRO A 408 -3.72 0.63 -5.23
CA PRO A 408 -5.08 1.15 -5.05
C PRO A 408 -5.97 0.94 -6.28
N HIS A 409 -7.22 0.52 -6.07
CA HIS A 409 -8.07 0.04 -7.16
C HIS A 409 -8.27 1.06 -8.29
N TRP A 410 -8.37 2.35 -7.98
CA TRP A 410 -8.51 3.40 -9.00
C TRP A 410 -7.25 3.54 -9.87
N LEU A 411 -6.06 3.29 -9.32
CA LEU A 411 -4.80 3.28 -10.07
C LEU A 411 -4.64 2.01 -10.92
N ARG A 412 -5.16 0.87 -10.46
CA ARG A 412 -5.22 -0.36 -11.28
C ARG A 412 -6.21 -0.20 -12.44
N GLU A 413 -7.40 0.33 -12.14
CA GLU A 413 -8.50 0.44 -13.09
C GLU A 413 -8.26 1.46 -14.20
N ALA A 414 -7.41 2.46 -13.97
CA ALA A 414 -6.96 3.38 -15.02
C ALA A 414 -6.16 2.68 -16.14
N ARG A 415 -5.64 1.46 -15.90
CA ARG A 415 -4.75 0.72 -16.81
C ARG A 415 -5.16 -0.76 -16.95
N LYS A 416 -6.46 -1.01 -17.16
CA LYS A 416 -7.08 -2.35 -17.18
C LYS A 416 -6.52 -3.34 -18.22
N ASP A 417 -5.79 -2.89 -19.24
CA ASP A 417 -5.18 -3.80 -20.21
C ASP A 417 -3.79 -4.26 -19.75
N TYR A 418 -3.75 -5.45 -19.16
CA TYR A 418 -2.53 -6.10 -18.70
C TYR A 418 -1.86 -6.97 -19.78
N THR A 419 -2.46 -7.07 -20.96
CA THR A 419 -1.97 -7.90 -22.08
C THR A 419 -0.52 -7.60 -22.46
N PRO A 420 -0.05 -6.33 -22.47
CA PRO A 420 1.35 -6.04 -22.79
C PRO A 420 2.36 -6.61 -21.78
N ILE A 421 1.94 -6.87 -20.54
CA ILE A 421 2.85 -7.28 -19.45
C ILE A 421 2.84 -8.79 -19.27
N ILE A 422 1.65 -9.41 -19.29
CA ILE A 422 1.48 -10.85 -19.02
C ILE A 422 1.05 -11.65 -20.25
N GLY A 423 1.03 -11.04 -21.44
CA GLY A 423 0.53 -11.64 -22.69
C GLY A 423 -0.99 -11.70 -22.76
N SER A 424 -1.56 -12.20 -23.86
CA SER A 424 -3.00 -12.45 -23.90
C SER A 424 -3.37 -13.72 -23.11
N PRO A 425 -4.63 -13.87 -22.65
CA PRO A 425 -5.07 -15.14 -22.07
C PRO A 425 -4.82 -16.35 -22.99
N MET A 426 -4.85 -16.15 -24.31
CA MET A 426 -4.60 -17.20 -25.29
C MET A 426 -3.12 -17.55 -25.39
N ASP A 427 -2.24 -16.55 -25.44
CA ASP A 427 -0.78 -16.75 -25.46
C ASP A 427 -0.34 -17.54 -24.22
N ARG A 428 -0.88 -17.17 -23.05
CA ARG A 428 -0.62 -17.87 -21.79
C ARG A 428 -1.15 -19.29 -21.75
N ALA A 429 -2.28 -19.54 -22.40
CA ALA A 429 -2.86 -20.88 -22.48
C ALA A 429 -2.14 -21.76 -23.51
N GLY A 430 -1.23 -21.21 -24.31
CA GLY A 430 -0.62 -21.91 -25.44
C GLY A 430 -1.62 -22.31 -26.52
N VAL A 431 -2.78 -21.63 -26.57
CA VAL A 431 -3.88 -21.97 -27.49
C VAL A 431 -3.81 -21.03 -28.69
N SER A 432 -3.53 -21.58 -29.87
CA SER A 432 -3.72 -20.84 -31.12
C SER A 432 -5.20 -20.78 -31.46
N VAL A 433 -5.81 -19.60 -31.34
CA VAL A 433 -7.16 -19.39 -31.88
C VAL A 433 -7.02 -19.16 -33.38
N PRO A 434 -7.67 -19.95 -34.26
CA PRO A 434 -7.72 -19.62 -35.67
C PRO A 434 -8.38 -18.25 -35.80
N HIS A 435 -7.63 -17.24 -36.22
CA HIS A 435 -8.20 -15.95 -36.58
C HIS A 435 -9.05 -16.18 -37.83
N PRO A 436 -10.39 -16.08 -37.75
CA PRO A 436 -11.17 -16.04 -38.98
C PRO A 436 -10.65 -14.86 -39.79
N ALA A 437 -10.44 -15.08 -41.09
CA ALA A 437 -10.02 -14.00 -41.99
C ALA A 437 -10.92 -12.79 -41.74
N PRO A 438 -10.37 -11.56 -41.63
CA PRO A 438 -11.15 -10.36 -41.39
C PRO A 438 -12.34 -10.37 -42.35
N ALA A 439 -13.56 -10.36 -41.81
CA ALA A 439 -14.75 -10.35 -42.64
C ALA A 439 -14.65 -9.13 -43.54
N LYS A 440 -14.44 -9.34 -44.84
CA LYS A 440 -14.42 -8.28 -45.85
C LYS A 440 -15.86 -7.79 -45.97
N PRO A 441 -16.24 -6.66 -45.35
CA PRO A 441 -17.67 -6.30 -45.22
C PRO A 441 -18.32 -6.11 -46.58
N ASN A 442 -17.52 -5.72 -47.58
CA ASN A 442 -17.85 -5.56 -48.98
C ASN A 442 -18.03 -6.89 -49.76
N LEU A 443 -17.59 -8.03 -49.23
CA LEU A 443 -17.77 -9.36 -49.84
C LEU A 443 -18.82 -10.21 -49.11
N THR A 444 -19.10 -9.92 -47.85
CA THR A 444 -20.22 -10.50 -47.13
C THR A 444 -21.52 -9.81 -47.55
N LYS A 445 -22.31 -10.45 -48.40
CA LYS A 445 -23.75 -10.14 -48.47
C LYS A 445 -24.31 -10.39 -47.07
N GLY A 446 -24.58 -9.32 -46.32
CA GLY A 446 -25.20 -9.42 -45.00
C GLY A 446 -26.41 -10.33 -45.09
N ARG A 447 -26.57 -11.24 -44.12
CA ARG A 447 -27.79 -12.04 -44.02
C ARG A 447 -28.97 -11.09 -43.85
N ALA A 448 -30.11 -11.41 -44.48
CA ALA A 448 -31.33 -10.63 -44.32
C ALA A 448 -31.65 -10.50 -42.82
N LEU A 449 -32.17 -9.33 -42.43
CA LEU A 449 -32.60 -9.06 -41.06
C LEU A 449 -33.58 -10.17 -40.62
N GLY A 450 -33.22 -10.97 -39.61
CA GLY A 450 -33.99 -12.13 -39.15
C GLY A 450 -33.41 -13.51 -39.48
N ALA A 451 -32.37 -13.61 -40.30
CA ALA A 451 -31.71 -14.89 -40.65
C ALA A 451 -30.50 -15.23 -39.73
N GLY A 452 -30.59 -14.85 -38.45
CA GLY A 452 -29.65 -15.31 -37.42
C GLY A 452 -29.86 -16.80 -37.14
N VAL A 453 -28.78 -17.55 -36.92
CA VAL A 453 -28.87 -18.95 -36.47
C VAL A 453 -28.31 -18.95 -35.05
N GLY A 454 -29.16 -19.23 -34.06
CA GLY A 454 -28.71 -19.49 -32.69
C GLY A 454 -28.05 -20.86 -32.61
N SER A 455 -27.42 -21.18 -31.49
CA SER A 455 -26.73 -22.47 -31.27
C SER A 455 -27.61 -23.72 -31.36
N ALA A 456 -28.92 -23.57 -31.62
CA ALA A 456 -29.86 -24.67 -31.69
C ALA A 456 -30.98 -24.54 -32.74
N GLU A 457 -31.19 -23.39 -33.40
CA GLU A 457 -32.22 -23.17 -34.46
C GLU A 457 -32.23 -21.70 -34.94
N ASP A 458 -33.06 -21.37 -35.92
CA ASP A 458 -33.27 -20.00 -36.43
C ASP A 458 -33.64 -19.03 -35.30
N THR A 459 -33.01 -17.85 -35.27
CA THR A 459 -33.24 -16.84 -34.25
C THR A 459 -34.63 -16.21 -34.41
N LEU A 460 -35.59 -16.69 -33.62
CA LEU A 460 -36.91 -16.06 -33.53
C LEU A 460 -36.82 -14.67 -32.88
N LEU A 461 -37.65 -13.74 -33.34
CA LEU A 461 -37.80 -12.44 -32.69
C LEU A 461 -38.15 -12.59 -31.20
N PRO A 462 -37.67 -11.69 -30.32
CA PRO A 462 -38.12 -11.62 -28.93
C PRO A 462 -39.65 -11.64 -28.85
N ARG A 463 -40.21 -12.37 -27.88
CA ARG A 463 -41.65 -12.63 -27.79
C ARG A 463 -42.53 -11.37 -27.88
N ARG A 464 -42.04 -10.25 -27.36
CA ARG A 464 -42.67 -8.91 -27.39
C ARG A 464 -42.73 -8.25 -28.78
N LEU A 465 -41.98 -8.78 -29.76
CA LEU A 465 -41.91 -8.28 -31.14
C LEU A 465 -42.59 -9.26 -32.13
N ARG A 466 -43.20 -10.34 -31.65
CA ARG A 466 -43.94 -11.28 -32.48
C ARG A 466 -45.37 -10.77 -32.64
N ILE A 467 -45.81 -10.56 -33.89
CA ILE A 467 -47.22 -10.31 -34.20
C ILE A 467 -47.93 -11.66 -34.12
N ILE A 468 -48.86 -11.81 -33.19
CA ILE A 468 -49.72 -13.00 -33.08
C ILE A 468 -50.98 -12.67 -33.87
N GLY A 469 -51.19 -13.38 -34.98
CA GLY A 469 -52.43 -13.36 -35.76
C GLY A 469 -53.37 -14.45 -35.30
#